data_AF-A0A8C1KED5-F1
#
_entry.id   AF-A0A8C1KED5-F1
#
_cell.length_a   1.000
_cell.length_b   1.000
_cell.length_c   1.000
_cell.angle_alpha   90.00
_cell.angle_beta   90.00
_cell.angle_gamma   90.00
#
_symmetry.space_group_name_H-M   'P 1'
#
loop_
_entity.id
_entity.type
_entity.pdbx_description
1 polymer ?
#
loop_
_entity_poly.entity_id
_entity_poly.type
_entity_poly.pdbx_seq_one_letter_code
_entity_poly.pdbx_strand_id
1 'polypeptide(L)'
;MDFFSYYHDEEDEEAERIKAERVKEYAQRKSKKPALIAKSSILLDVKPWDDETDMSKLEECVRSVQMDGLLWGASKLVPVGYGIKKLQINCVVEDDKVGTDILEEEITKFEDYVQSVDIAAFNKI
;
A
#
# COMPACT_ATOMS: atom_id res chain seq x y z
N MET A 1 -17.84 41.42 -24.99
CA MET A 1 -18.43 40.37 -24.15
C MET A 1 -17.47 39.20 -24.21
N ASP A 2 -16.46 39.18 -23.34
CA ASP A 2 -15.53 38.06 -23.23
C ASP A 2 -15.72 37.47 -21.84
N PHE A 3 -16.59 36.46 -21.77
CA PHE A 3 -17.07 35.81 -20.55
C PHE A 3 -16.50 34.38 -20.42
N PHE A 4 -15.44 34.04 -21.15
CA PHE A 4 -15.03 32.64 -21.34
C PHE A 4 -13.51 32.39 -21.23
N SER A 5 -12.74 33.25 -20.56
CA SER A 5 -11.28 33.06 -20.41
C SER A 5 -10.81 32.74 -18.99
N TYR A 6 -11.71 32.34 -18.07
CA TYR A 6 -11.34 32.07 -16.66
C TYR A 6 -11.59 30.63 -16.19
N TYR A 7 -11.93 29.69 -17.08
CA TYR A 7 -12.29 28.31 -16.69
C TYR A 7 -11.37 27.21 -17.27
N HIS A 8 -10.29 27.54 -17.98
CA HIS A 8 -9.49 26.54 -18.72
C HIS A 8 -8.01 26.45 -18.32
N ASP A 9 -7.60 27.11 -17.24
CA ASP A 9 -6.20 27.09 -16.75
C ASP A 9 -6.03 26.16 -15.52
N GLU A 10 -7.11 25.88 -14.77
CA GLU A 10 -7.06 25.01 -13.58
C GLU A 10 -7.22 23.51 -13.87
N GLU A 11 -7.69 23.11 -15.05
CA GLU A 11 -7.89 21.68 -15.41
C GLU A 11 -6.62 21.00 -15.99
N ASP A 12 -5.63 21.76 -16.46
CA ASP A 12 -4.46 21.22 -17.17
C ASP A 12 -3.34 20.79 -16.18
N GLU A 13 -3.07 21.57 -15.13
CA GLU A 13 -2.06 21.23 -14.11
C GLU A 13 -2.43 19.96 -13.31
N GLU A 14 -3.72 19.76 -13.03
CA GLU A 14 -4.23 18.58 -12.34
C GLU A 14 -4.10 17.32 -13.23
N ALA A 15 -4.40 17.45 -14.53
CA ALA A 15 -4.30 16.37 -15.51
C ALA A 15 -2.84 15.98 -15.84
N GLU A 16 -1.90 16.93 -15.78
CA GLU A 16 -0.47 16.68 -15.96
C GLU A 16 0.14 15.90 -14.78
N ARG A 17 -0.29 16.15 -13.53
CA ARG A 17 0.11 15.31 -12.38
C ARG A 17 -0.36 13.87 -12.53
N ILE A 18 -1.62 13.68 -12.92
CA ILE A 18 -2.21 12.35 -13.10
C ILE A 18 -1.52 11.59 -14.26
N LYS A 19 -1.14 12.29 -15.34
CA LYS A 19 -0.35 11.68 -16.44
C LYS A 19 1.08 11.32 -16.01
N ALA A 20 1.74 12.15 -15.21
CA ALA A 20 3.09 11.89 -14.72
C ALA A 20 3.15 10.64 -13.82
N GLU A 21 2.15 10.41 -12.97
CA GLU A 21 2.00 9.17 -12.19
C GLU A 21 1.85 7.94 -13.09
N ARG A 22 1.02 8.03 -14.13
CA ARG A 22 0.81 6.92 -15.08
C ARG A 22 2.07 6.60 -15.89
N VAL A 23 2.89 7.60 -16.22
CA VAL A 23 4.15 7.40 -16.96
C VAL A 23 5.20 6.65 -16.12
N LYS A 24 5.22 6.84 -14.79
CA LYS A 24 6.06 6.03 -13.88
C LYS A 24 5.62 4.56 -13.90
N GLU A 25 4.31 4.31 -13.90
CA GLU A 25 3.69 2.97 -14.01
C GLU A 25 4.13 2.24 -15.30
N TYR A 26 4.24 2.95 -16.42
CA TYR A 26 4.71 2.38 -17.69
C TYR A 26 6.23 2.20 -17.78
N ALA A 27 7.03 3.00 -17.07
CA ALA A 27 8.48 2.83 -16.99
C ALA A 27 8.87 1.57 -16.21
N GLN A 28 8.13 1.25 -15.13
CA GLN A 28 8.31 0.01 -14.35
C GLN A 28 8.02 -1.24 -15.19
N ARG A 29 7.02 -1.19 -16.09
CA ARG A 29 6.69 -2.28 -17.02
C ARG A 29 7.79 -2.60 -18.04
N LYS A 30 8.69 -1.66 -18.36
CA LYS A 30 9.80 -1.86 -19.32
C LYS A 30 11.05 -2.51 -18.73
N SER A 31 11.17 -2.62 -17.41
CA SER A 31 12.33 -3.25 -16.76
C SER A 31 12.21 -4.79 -16.65
N LYS A 32 11.45 -5.43 -17.54
CA LYS A 32 11.40 -6.88 -17.70
C LYS A 32 12.66 -7.39 -18.38
N LYS A 33 13.79 -7.36 -17.68
CA LYS A 33 14.87 -8.34 -17.89
C LYS A 33 14.74 -9.38 -16.78
N PRO A 34 14.93 -10.67 -17.05
CA PRO A 34 14.94 -11.70 -16.00
C PRO A 34 16.24 -11.56 -15.21
N ALA A 35 16.33 -10.55 -14.36
CA ALA A 35 17.28 -10.52 -13.27
C ALA A 35 16.76 -11.50 -12.20
N LEU A 36 17.65 -12.05 -11.38
CA LEU A 36 17.24 -12.75 -10.17
C LEU A 36 16.50 -11.74 -9.28
N ILE A 37 15.17 -11.73 -9.37
CA ILE A 37 14.33 -10.89 -8.53
C ILE A 37 14.36 -11.52 -7.15
N ALA A 38 15.20 -10.96 -6.27
CA ALA A 38 15.13 -11.26 -4.85
C ALA A 38 13.73 -10.85 -4.37
N LYS A 39 13.05 -11.79 -3.74
CA LYS A 39 11.73 -11.54 -3.17
C LYS A 39 11.83 -11.70 -1.68
N SER A 40 11.02 -10.94 -0.97
CA SER A 40 10.91 -11.04 0.47
C SER A 40 9.45 -11.22 0.83
N SER A 41 9.17 -12.26 1.61
CA SER A 41 7.89 -12.48 2.25
C SER A 41 7.90 -11.84 3.63
N ILE A 42 7.03 -10.86 3.83
CA ILE A 42 6.94 -10.06 5.03
C ILE A 42 5.59 -10.34 5.67
N LEU A 43 5.62 -10.59 6.97
CA LEU A 43 4.44 -10.75 7.79
C LEU A 43 4.25 -9.45 8.57
N LEU A 44 3.20 -8.72 8.24
CA LEU A 44 2.85 -7.44 8.83
C LEU A 44 1.72 -7.66 9.84
N ASP A 45 1.93 -7.18 11.06
CA ASP A 45 0.92 -7.10 12.11
C ASP A 45 0.39 -5.67 12.15
N VAL A 46 -0.86 -5.50 11.73
CA VAL A 46 -1.56 -4.21 11.75
C VAL A 46 -2.47 -4.19 12.98
N LYS A 47 -2.19 -3.27 13.90
CA LYS A 47 -2.96 -3.09 15.14
C LYS A 47 -4.02 -2.00 14.91
N PRO A 48 -5.32 -2.30 15.13
CA PRO A 48 -6.34 -1.27 15.14
C PRO A 48 -6.28 -0.42 16.41
N TRP A 49 -7.05 0.67 16.44
CA TRP A 49 -7.20 1.50 17.63
C TRP A 49 -7.96 0.79 18.76
N ASP A 50 -9.04 0.09 18.42
CA ASP A 50 -9.91 -0.56 19.40
C ASP A 50 -10.68 -1.75 18.77
N ASP A 51 -11.49 -2.48 19.57
CA ASP A 51 -12.26 -3.63 19.09
C ASP A 51 -13.47 -3.25 18.23
N GLU A 52 -13.89 -1.98 18.29
CA GLU A 52 -14.93 -1.41 17.42
C GLU A 52 -14.44 -1.11 15.99
N THR A 53 -13.12 -1.13 15.73
CA THR A 53 -12.57 -0.88 14.39
C THR A 53 -12.95 -2.01 13.42
N ASP A 54 -13.51 -1.64 12.26
CA ASP A 54 -13.91 -2.61 11.25
C ASP A 54 -12.69 -3.30 10.61
N MET A 55 -12.43 -4.52 11.05
CA MET A 55 -11.29 -5.32 10.58
C MET A 55 -11.39 -5.68 9.09
N SER A 56 -12.60 -5.73 8.52
CA SER A 56 -12.77 -6.04 7.10
C SER A 56 -12.36 -4.84 6.25
N LYS A 57 -12.75 -3.63 6.67
CA LYS A 57 -12.29 -2.38 6.03
C LYS A 57 -10.78 -2.21 6.17
N LEU A 58 -10.21 -2.49 7.34
CA LEU A 58 -8.76 -2.42 7.54
C LEU A 58 -8.03 -3.37 6.59
N GLU A 59 -8.48 -4.62 6.44
CA GLU A 59 -7.92 -5.55 5.46
C GLU A 59 -8.08 -5.03 4.02
N GLU A 60 -9.24 -4.47 3.68
CA GLU A 60 -9.51 -3.91 2.36
C GLU A 60 -8.60 -2.70 2.06
N CYS A 61 -8.39 -1.80 3.02
CA CYS A 61 -7.46 -0.68 2.93
C CYS A 61 -6.03 -1.17 2.69
N VAL A 62 -5.56 -2.14 3.48
CA VAL A 62 -4.22 -2.71 3.30
C VAL A 62 -4.10 -3.37 1.92
N ARG A 63 -5.09 -4.16 1.49
CA ARG A 63 -5.10 -4.79 0.16
C ARG A 63 -5.30 -3.80 -1.00
N SER A 64 -5.86 -2.63 -0.74
CA SER A 64 -6.04 -1.58 -1.75
C SER A 64 -4.70 -1.00 -2.20
N VAL A 65 -3.68 -1.07 -1.35
CA VAL A 65 -2.30 -0.72 -1.68
C VAL A 65 -1.81 -1.66 -2.76
N GLN A 66 -1.69 -1.15 -3.98
CA GLN A 66 -1.20 -1.90 -5.14
C GLN A 66 0.07 -1.24 -5.65
N MET A 67 1.16 -2.00 -5.68
CA MET A 67 2.46 -1.57 -6.19
C MET A 67 3.04 -2.62 -7.14
N ASP A 68 3.85 -2.19 -8.11
CA ASP A 68 4.52 -3.11 -9.04
C ASP A 68 5.56 -3.95 -8.28
N GLY A 69 5.25 -5.24 -8.11
CA GLY A 69 6.08 -6.19 -7.36
C GLY A 69 5.63 -6.43 -5.92
N LEU A 70 4.49 -5.87 -5.51
CA LEU A 70 3.81 -6.23 -4.27
C LEU A 70 2.72 -7.27 -4.55
N LEU A 71 2.70 -8.33 -3.74
CA LEU A 71 1.68 -9.35 -3.78
C LEU A 71 1.16 -9.62 -2.37
N TRP A 72 -0.11 -9.33 -2.14
CA TRP A 72 -0.78 -9.67 -0.89
C TRP A 72 -1.07 -11.17 -0.83
N GLY A 73 -0.67 -11.79 0.27
CA GLY A 73 -0.88 -13.18 0.59
C GLY A 73 -2.03 -13.39 1.57
N ALA A 74 -1.95 -14.47 2.33
CA ALA A 74 -2.95 -14.80 3.34
C ALA A 74 -2.92 -13.78 4.50
N SER A 75 -4.11 -13.37 4.92
CA SER A 75 -4.35 -12.61 6.14
C SER A 75 -5.05 -13.47 7.18
N LYS A 76 -4.83 -13.18 8.45
CA LYS A 76 -5.54 -13.78 9.58
C LYS A 76 -5.70 -12.77 10.70
N LEU A 77 -6.77 -12.90 11.46
CA LEU A 77 -7.01 -12.10 12.66
C LEU A 77 -6.45 -12.84 13.87
N VAL A 78 -5.56 -12.20 14.62
CA VAL A 78 -4.94 -12.77 15.82
C VAL A 78 -5.39 -11.96 17.04
N PRO A 79 -6.01 -12.58 18.06
CA PRO A 79 -6.38 -11.86 19.28
C PRO A 79 -5.13 -11.46 20.07
N VAL A 80 -5.05 -10.20 20.50
CA VAL A 80 -3.96 -9.68 21.34
C VAL A 80 -4.35 -9.55 22.82
N GLY A 81 -5.65 -9.39 23.11
CA GLY A 81 -6.19 -9.27 24.46
C GLY A 81 -7.25 -8.18 24.55
N TYR A 82 -8.05 -8.19 25.63
CA TYR A 82 -9.04 -7.14 25.92
C TYR A 82 -10.05 -6.87 24.78
N GLY A 83 -10.42 -7.89 24.00
CA GLY A 83 -11.34 -7.74 22.86
C GLY A 83 -10.65 -7.35 21.54
N ILE A 84 -9.45 -6.78 21.61
CA ILE A 84 -8.69 -6.30 20.46
C ILE A 84 -8.07 -7.47 19.69
N LYS A 85 -8.19 -7.41 18.36
CA LYS A 85 -7.57 -8.35 17.41
C LYS A 85 -6.66 -7.56 16.48
N LYS A 86 -5.46 -8.07 16.22
CA LYS A 86 -4.58 -7.54 15.18
C LYS A 86 -4.79 -8.28 13.87
N LEU A 87 -4.66 -7.58 12.75
CA LEU A 87 -4.63 -8.20 11.43
C LEU A 87 -3.18 -8.60 11.13
N GLN A 88 -2.93 -9.90 11.02
CA GLN A 88 -1.66 -10.42 10.55
C GLN A 88 -1.78 -10.77 9.07
N ILE A 89 -1.09 -10.02 8.20
CA ILE A 89 -1.14 -10.20 6.74
C ILE A 89 0.24 -10.49 6.18
N ASN A 90 0.33 -11.51 5.32
CA ASN A 90 1.55 -11.79 4.58
C ASN A 90 1.55 -11.00 3.28
N CYS A 91 2.67 -10.40 2.91
CA CYS A 91 2.91 -9.86 1.58
C CYS A 91 4.24 -10.35 1.03
N VAL A 92 4.32 -10.47 -0.28
CA VAL A 92 5.55 -10.79 -1.01
C VAL A 92 5.92 -9.57 -1.83
N VAL A 93 7.14 -9.08 -1.61
CA VAL A 93 7.67 -7.90 -2.29
C VAL A 93 8.85 -8.29 -3.16
N GLU A 94 9.02 -7.59 -4.28
CA GLU A 94 10.26 -7.60 -5.05
C GLU A 94 11.22 -6.57 -4.44
N ASP A 95 12.31 -7.02 -3.81
CA ASP A 95 13.27 -6.14 -3.12
C ASP A 95 13.87 -5.05 -4.04
N ASP A 96 13.93 -5.31 -5.35
CA ASP A 96 14.43 -4.38 -6.36
C ASP A 96 13.47 -3.21 -6.63
N LYS A 97 12.18 -3.34 -6.28
CA LYS A 97 11.13 -2.41 -6.68
C LYS A 97 10.31 -1.85 -5.52
N VAL A 98 10.01 -2.68 -4.53
CA VAL A 98 9.13 -2.36 -3.41
C VAL A 98 9.93 -2.52 -2.12
N GLY A 99 10.28 -1.39 -1.52
CA GLY A 99 10.90 -1.35 -0.19
C GLY A 99 9.87 -1.56 0.91
N THR A 100 10.33 -2.10 2.05
CA THR A 100 9.48 -2.26 3.25
C THR A 100 9.03 -0.93 3.81
N ASP A 101 9.89 0.10 3.78
CA ASP A 101 9.55 1.47 4.18
C ASP A 101 8.28 1.97 3.47
N ILE A 102 8.19 1.84 2.15
CA ILE A 102 7.03 2.33 1.38
C ILE A 102 5.75 1.61 1.82
N LEU A 103 5.83 0.31 2.08
CA LEU A 103 4.68 -0.45 2.57
C LEU A 103 4.24 0.00 3.95
N GLU A 104 5.20 0.18 4.86
CA GLU A 104 4.91 0.69 6.19
C GLU A 104 4.30 2.08 6.11
N GLU A 105 4.83 2.98 5.27
CA GLU A 105 4.28 4.31 5.04
C GLU A 105 2.86 4.27 4.46
N GLU A 106 2.62 3.50 3.39
CA GLU A 106 1.29 3.37 2.77
C GLU A 106 0.25 2.82 3.74
N ILE A 107 0.63 1.85 4.58
CA ILE A 107 -0.28 1.28 5.58
C ILE A 107 -0.50 2.26 6.74
N THR A 108 0.54 2.96 7.18
CA THR A 108 0.46 3.92 8.29
C THR A 108 -0.36 5.16 7.92
N LYS A 109 -0.48 5.49 6.62
CA LYS A 109 -1.41 6.53 6.14
C LYS A 109 -2.88 6.25 6.49
N PHE A 110 -3.27 5.00 6.73
CA PHE A 110 -4.62 4.66 7.19
C PHE A 110 -4.77 4.88 8.71
N GLU A 111 -4.34 6.05 9.19
CA GLU A 111 -4.32 6.44 10.61
C GLU A 111 -5.69 6.35 11.30
N ASP A 112 -6.78 6.39 10.53
CA ASP A 112 -8.16 6.27 11.01
C ASP A 112 -8.49 4.84 11.49
N TYR A 113 -7.84 3.83 10.89
CA TYR A 113 -8.07 2.41 11.18
C TYR A 113 -6.86 1.75 11.85
N VAL A 114 -5.66 2.22 11.54
CA VAL A 114 -4.39 1.63 11.96
C VAL A 114 -3.77 2.49 13.06
N GLN A 115 -3.60 1.91 14.24
CA GLN A 115 -2.83 2.52 15.32
C GLN A 115 -1.33 2.37 15.09
N SER A 116 -0.90 1.16 14.71
CA SER A 116 0.49 0.86 14.44
C SER A 116 0.64 -0.32 13.46
N VAL A 117 1.77 -0.35 12.77
CA VAL A 117 2.21 -1.48 11.96
C VAL A 117 3.49 -2.03 12.57
N ASP A 118 3.57 -3.35 12.70
CA ASP A 118 4.75 -4.04 13.18
C ASP A 118 5.15 -5.15 12.19
N ILE A 119 6.45 -5.30 11.94
CA ILE A 119 6.95 -6.44 11.17
C ILE A 119 7.02 -7.66 12.10
N ALA A 120 6.10 -8.58 11.94
CA ALA A 120 6.04 -9.82 12.71
C ALA A 120 7.09 -10.83 12.26
N ALA A 121 7.38 -10.88 10.96
CA ALA A 121 8.41 -11.74 10.39
C ALA A 121 8.88 -11.21 9.03
N PHE A 122 10.13 -11.48 8.69
CA PHE A 122 10.72 -11.15 7.40
C PHE A 122 11.50 -12.36 6.90
N ASN A 123 11.10 -12.92 5.76
CA ASN A 123 11.70 -14.09 5.15
C ASN A 123 12.12 -13.77 3.72
N LYS A 124 13.40 -13.95 3.39
CA LYS A 124 13.89 -13.83 2.00
C LYS A 124 13.59 -15.13 1.24
N ILE A 125 13.04 -15.03 0.03
CA ILE A 125 12.63 -16.15 -0.83
C ILE A 125 13.20 -16.03 -2.26
#